data_AF-X1AC35-F1
#
_entry.id   AF-X1AC35-F1
#
_cell.length_a   1.000
_cell.length_b   1.000
_cell.length_c   1.000
_cell.angle_alpha   90.00
_cell.angle_beta   90.00
_cell.angle_gamma   90.00
#
_symmetry.space_group_name_H-M   'P 1'
#
loop_
_entity.id
_entity.type
_entity.pdbx_description
1 polymer ?
#
loop_
_entity_poly.entity_id
_entity_poly.type
_entity_poly.pdbx_seq_one_letter_code
_entity_poly.pdbx_strand_id
1 'polypeptide(L)'
;LEKVEIYPFRQAIGAGVDSIMTAHICMPALESRKGIPATLSYSILTDLLRGELGYKGVVITDCMEMKAIADSFGTVEGSVMAIEAGTDIVLVSHSLDKQKAAIEAVTGAVKEERITEERINQSVLRILRLKEKRIGLQNPPVSDYRKINKKAEEEIAYEISKAGVTLVKDEDNLIPINRSNDKKVLVIDFPLKRLFMAEDDIEDNNLLVSFLRKEGIKVEHRTLFDGNSEISLPEGIDLVIVCTFGAVHNTYQVKIVKKLLANGIPLIVISSNPYDLQVFPEIPAFLTIYDYSPFNLKVASEIITGKYKANGTLPVTLKI
;
A
#
# COMPACT_ATOMS: atom_id res chain seq x y z
N LEU A 1 -9.58 14.65 -12.94
CA LEU A 1 -10.09 15.14 -11.64
C LEU A 1 -11.51 14.64 -11.37
N GLU A 2 -12.56 15.25 -11.94
CA GLU A 2 -13.95 14.86 -11.60
C GLU A 2 -14.30 13.39 -11.86
N LYS A 3 -13.90 12.84 -13.00
CA LYS A 3 -14.28 11.48 -13.42
C LYS A 3 -13.48 10.36 -12.75
N VAL A 4 -12.32 10.67 -12.16
CA VAL A 4 -11.36 9.66 -11.69
C VAL A 4 -10.96 9.96 -10.24
N GLU A 5 -10.26 11.06 -9.98
CA GLU A 5 -9.72 11.35 -8.65
C GLU A 5 -10.78 11.79 -7.63
N ILE A 6 -11.71 12.68 -8.00
CA ILE A 6 -12.72 13.24 -7.09
C ILE A 6 -13.93 12.29 -6.94
N TYR A 7 -14.23 11.51 -7.97
CA TYR A 7 -15.34 10.56 -7.99
C TYR A 7 -15.44 9.68 -6.72
N PRO A 8 -14.39 8.94 -6.29
CA PRO A 8 -14.47 8.11 -5.10
C PRO A 8 -14.73 8.91 -3.82
N PHE A 9 -14.20 10.13 -3.69
CA PHE A 9 -14.50 11.00 -2.55
C PHE A 9 -15.97 11.43 -2.53
N ARG A 10 -16.53 11.78 -3.68
CA ARG A 10 -17.96 12.14 -3.79
C ARG A 10 -18.85 10.97 -3.36
N GLN A 11 -18.51 9.75 -3.77
CA GLN A 11 -19.24 8.54 -3.36
C GLN A 11 -19.09 8.29 -1.85
N ALA A 12 -17.88 8.38 -1.30
CA ALA A 12 -17.62 8.19 0.12
C ALA A 12 -18.35 9.23 1.00
N ILE A 13 -18.38 10.49 0.56
CA ILE A 13 -19.13 11.57 1.22
C ILE A 13 -20.63 11.25 1.20
N GLY A 14 -21.17 10.83 0.05
CA GLY A 14 -22.57 10.41 -0.08
C GLY A 14 -22.92 9.22 0.81
N ALA A 15 -21.97 8.31 1.04
CA ALA A 15 -22.11 7.16 1.94
C ALA A 15 -21.89 7.52 3.44
N GLY A 16 -21.54 8.76 3.76
CA GLY A 16 -21.38 9.23 5.14
C GLY A 16 -20.03 8.90 5.78
N VAL A 17 -18.93 8.93 5.00
CA VAL A 17 -17.56 8.78 5.53
C VAL A 17 -17.27 9.78 6.64
N ASP A 18 -16.65 9.32 7.73
CA ASP A 18 -16.46 10.12 8.93
C ASP A 18 -15.29 11.09 8.86
N SER A 19 -14.18 10.64 8.28
CA SER A 19 -12.95 11.41 8.14
C SER A 19 -12.36 11.28 6.74
N ILE A 20 -11.75 12.35 6.25
CA ILE A 20 -10.98 12.38 5.01
C ILE A 20 -9.57 12.90 5.33
N MET A 21 -8.56 12.15 4.91
CA MET A 21 -7.17 12.55 5.04
C MET A 21 -6.72 13.29 3.77
N THR A 22 -6.07 14.44 3.95
CA THR A 22 -5.47 15.22 2.86
C THR A 22 -4.10 14.65 2.50
N ALA A 23 -3.64 14.82 1.25
CA ALA A 23 -2.30 14.43 0.83
C ALA A 23 -1.41 15.65 0.52
N HIS A 24 -0.09 15.53 0.72
CA HIS A 24 0.89 16.57 0.42
C HIS A 24 1.24 16.65 -1.07
N ILE A 25 0.23 16.74 -1.94
CA ILE A 25 0.35 16.73 -3.39
C ILE A 25 0.00 18.11 -3.95
N CYS A 26 0.86 18.68 -4.78
CA CYS A 26 0.55 19.91 -5.52
C CYS A 26 -0.44 19.60 -6.65
N MET A 27 -1.57 20.32 -6.70
CA MET A 27 -2.60 20.15 -7.73
C MET A 27 -2.86 21.48 -8.46
N PRO A 28 -2.04 21.86 -9.46
CA PRO A 28 -2.13 23.16 -10.13
C PRO A 28 -3.48 23.47 -10.79
N ALA A 29 -4.24 22.42 -11.13
CA ALA A 29 -5.59 22.55 -11.69
C ALA A 29 -6.64 22.98 -10.67
N LEU A 30 -6.37 22.84 -9.36
CA LEU A 30 -7.28 23.22 -8.26
C LEU A 30 -6.69 24.31 -7.35
N GLU A 31 -5.37 24.49 -7.35
CA GLU A 31 -4.65 25.48 -6.57
C GLU A 31 -3.71 26.27 -7.49
N SER A 32 -4.02 27.56 -7.67
CA SER A 32 -3.28 28.44 -8.57
C SER A 32 -1.92 28.88 -8.01
N ARG A 33 -1.75 28.86 -6.69
CA ARG A 33 -0.49 29.22 -6.03
C ARG A 33 0.51 28.09 -6.20
N LYS A 34 1.61 28.40 -6.90
CA LYS A 34 2.66 27.41 -7.21
C LYS A 34 3.28 26.84 -5.93
N GLY A 35 3.36 25.50 -5.87
CA GLY A 35 4.04 24.79 -4.78
C GLY A 35 3.21 24.61 -3.51
N ILE A 36 1.97 25.09 -3.47
CA ILE A 36 1.06 24.82 -2.36
C ILE A 36 0.45 23.42 -2.52
N PRO A 37 0.71 22.48 -1.60
CA PRO A 37 0.09 21.16 -1.63
C PRO A 37 -1.37 21.22 -1.17
N ALA A 38 -2.17 20.21 -1.53
CA ALA A 38 -3.58 20.12 -1.18
C ALA A 38 -3.84 20.29 0.33
N THR A 39 -2.98 19.74 1.19
CA THR A 39 -3.05 19.91 2.66
C THR A 39 -3.02 21.37 3.13
N LEU A 40 -2.40 22.28 2.38
CA LEU A 40 -2.24 23.70 2.74
C LEU A 40 -3.09 24.63 1.85
N SER A 41 -3.98 24.07 1.03
CA SER A 41 -4.76 24.82 0.04
C SER A 41 -6.18 25.09 0.55
N TYR A 42 -6.52 26.36 0.76
CA TYR A 42 -7.88 26.78 1.08
C TYR A 42 -8.87 26.43 -0.03
N SER A 43 -8.47 26.63 -1.29
CA SER A 43 -9.30 26.31 -2.45
C SER A 43 -9.65 24.82 -2.54
N ILE A 44 -8.74 23.94 -2.10
CA ILE A 44 -9.02 22.50 -2.10
C ILE A 44 -9.79 22.08 -0.85
N LEU A 45 -9.33 22.46 0.34
CA LEU A 45 -9.93 21.96 1.59
C LEU A 45 -11.22 22.66 1.96
N THR A 46 -11.33 23.96 1.70
CA THR A 46 -12.53 24.73 2.04
C THR A 46 -13.45 24.89 0.84
N ASP A 47 -13.00 25.50 -0.26
CA ASP A 47 -13.91 25.80 -1.38
C ASP A 47 -14.44 24.52 -2.03
N LEU A 48 -13.55 23.60 -2.43
CA LEU A 48 -13.94 22.34 -3.05
C LEU A 48 -14.53 21.35 -2.03
N LEU A 49 -13.77 20.94 -1.00
CA LEU A 49 -14.19 19.84 -0.13
C LEU A 49 -15.36 20.22 0.80
N ARG A 50 -15.31 21.40 1.45
CA ARG A 50 -16.41 21.85 2.35
C ARG A 50 -17.57 22.50 1.60
N GLY A 51 -17.25 23.29 0.58
CA GLY A 51 -18.21 24.02 -0.26
C GLY A 51 -18.87 23.09 -1.27
N GLU A 52 -18.19 22.84 -2.39
CA GLU A 52 -18.76 22.14 -3.55
C GLU A 52 -19.15 20.68 -3.26
N LEU A 53 -18.30 19.93 -2.56
CA LEU A 53 -18.58 18.54 -2.18
C LEU A 53 -19.44 18.43 -0.92
N GLY A 54 -19.63 19.54 -0.19
CA GLY A 54 -20.50 19.60 0.97
C GLY A 54 -20.03 18.77 2.17
N TYR A 55 -18.76 18.36 2.24
CA TYR A 55 -18.28 17.45 3.27
C TYR A 55 -18.39 18.06 4.68
N LYS A 56 -19.01 17.34 5.63
CA LYS A 56 -19.22 17.81 7.01
C LYS A 56 -18.45 17.04 8.09
N GLY A 57 -17.77 15.95 7.72
CA GLY A 57 -16.96 15.12 8.64
C GLY A 57 -15.62 15.77 8.99
N VAL A 58 -14.70 15.01 9.59
CA VAL A 58 -13.39 15.50 10.04
C VAL A 58 -12.37 15.50 8.90
N VAL A 59 -11.68 16.60 8.67
CA VAL A 59 -10.50 16.65 7.78
C VAL A 59 -9.24 16.51 8.62
N ILE A 60 -8.37 15.57 8.24
CA ILE A 60 -7.09 15.30 8.90
C ILE A 60 -5.94 15.44 7.91
N THR A 61 -4.79 16.00 8.33
CA THR A 61 -3.60 16.00 7.46
C THR A 61 -2.96 14.62 7.38
N ASP A 62 -2.21 14.37 6.30
CA ASP A 62 -1.10 13.40 6.36
C ASP A 62 0.01 13.93 7.29
N CYS A 63 1.04 13.13 7.55
CA CYS A 63 2.09 13.45 8.51
C CYS A 63 2.88 14.70 8.10
N MET A 64 2.76 15.77 8.89
CA MET A 64 3.42 17.07 8.66
C MET A 64 4.95 17.03 8.82
N GLU A 65 5.51 15.89 9.21
CA GLU A 65 6.96 15.65 9.23
C GLU A 65 7.48 15.02 7.94
N MET A 66 6.61 14.70 6.98
CA MET A 66 7.03 14.29 5.65
C MET A 66 7.76 15.43 4.92
N LYS A 67 8.83 15.06 4.20
CA LYS A 67 9.72 16.01 3.50
C LYS A 67 8.99 17.00 2.60
N ALA A 68 7.87 16.58 1.99
CA ALA A 68 7.05 17.45 1.14
C ALA A 68 6.54 18.72 1.86
N ILE A 69 6.35 18.67 3.17
CA ILE A 69 5.97 19.80 4.03
C ILE A 69 7.17 20.29 4.84
N ALA A 70 7.90 19.38 5.47
CA ALA A 70 8.96 19.72 6.41
C ALA A 70 10.09 20.52 5.75
N ASP A 71 10.46 20.20 4.51
CA ASP A 71 11.58 20.86 3.81
C ASP A 71 11.15 22.15 3.08
N SER A 72 9.84 22.36 2.86
CA SER A 72 9.29 23.46 2.05
C SER A 72 8.68 24.57 2.90
N PHE A 73 7.76 24.22 3.80
CA PHE A 73 7.04 25.16 4.68
C PHE A 73 7.49 25.03 6.14
N GLY A 74 8.09 23.90 6.51
CA GLY A 74 8.37 23.54 7.89
C GLY A 74 7.13 22.96 8.59
N THR A 75 7.34 21.97 9.45
CA THR A 75 6.24 21.26 10.15
C THR A 75 5.37 22.21 10.98
N VAL A 76 5.98 23.18 11.68
CA VAL A 76 5.28 24.08 12.61
C VAL A 76 4.40 25.06 11.85
N GLU A 77 4.97 25.83 10.92
CA GLU A 77 4.22 26.79 10.11
C GLU A 77 3.21 26.09 9.19
N GLY A 78 3.59 24.95 8.61
CA GLY A 78 2.67 24.10 7.85
C GLY A 78 1.45 23.67 8.67
N SER A 79 1.59 23.46 9.99
CA SER A 79 0.46 23.12 10.87
C SER A 79 -0.53 24.28 11.00
N VAL A 80 -0.04 25.52 11.10
CA VAL A 80 -0.88 26.72 11.10
C VAL A 80 -1.60 26.86 9.76
N MET A 81 -0.85 26.78 8.66
CA MET A 81 -1.37 26.86 7.29
C MET A 81 -2.45 25.79 6.99
N ALA A 82 -2.29 24.57 7.52
CA ALA A 82 -3.27 23.51 7.34
C ALA A 82 -4.62 23.82 8.00
N ILE A 83 -4.60 24.45 9.18
CA ILE A 83 -5.83 24.86 9.89
C ILE A 83 -6.51 26.01 9.15
N GLU A 84 -5.73 27.00 8.72
CA GLU A 84 -6.19 28.11 7.87
C GLU A 84 -6.87 27.59 6.60
N ALA A 85 -6.29 26.58 5.96
CA ALA A 85 -6.83 25.97 4.75
C ALA A 85 -8.16 25.25 4.96
N GLY A 86 -8.45 24.74 6.17
CA GLY A 86 -9.71 24.04 6.47
C GLY A 86 -9.58 22.70 7.20
N THR A 87 -8.38 22.32 7.63
CA THR A 87 -8.15 21.08 8.38
C THR A 87 -8.69 21.14 9.80
N ASP A 88 -9.21 20.03 10.33
CA ASP A 88 -9.67 19.94 11.73
C ASP A 88 -8.63 19.28 12.65
N ILE A 89 -7.89 18.28 12.17
CA ILE A 89 -6.82 17.59 12.92
C ILE A 89 -5.50 17.66 12.14
N VAL A 90 -4.45 18.14 12.78
CA VAL A 90 -3.09 18.14 12.23
C VAL A 90 -2.30 16.97 12.80
N LEU A 91 -1.66 16.18 11.93
CA LEU A 91 -0.89 15.01 12.29
C LEU A 91 0.62 15.33 12.34
N VAL A 92 1.19 15.33 13.54
CA VAL A 92 2.65 15.43 13.77
C VAL A 92 3.09 14.16 14.53
N SER A 93 3.61 13.17 13.81
CA SER A 93 3.63 11.77 14.29
C SER A 93 4.83 11.38 15.16
N HIS A 94 5.98 12.03 15.04
CA HIS A 94 7.25 11.48 15.55
C HIS A 94 7.94 12.34 16.60
N SER A 95 7.92 13.66 16.42
CA SER A 95 8.76 14.58 17.20
C SER A 95 7.94 15.35 18.24
N LEU A 96 8.10 15.01 19.53
CA LEU A 96 7.41 15.69 20.64
C LEU A 96 7.67 17.21 20.64
N ASP A 97 8.89 17.64 20.36
CA ASP A 97 9.23 19.07 20.33
C ASP A 97 8.49 19.80 19.20
N LYS A 98 8.33 19.15 18.04
CA LYS A 98 7.53 19.72 16.94
C LYS A 98 6.04 19.75 17.26
N GLN A 99 5.52 18.75 17.98
CA GLN A 99 4.12 18.75 18.43
C GLN A 99 3.86 19.95 19.36
N LYS A 100 4.73 20.18 20.34
CA LYS A 100 4.64 21.33 21.25
C LYS A 100 4.74 22.66 20.50
N ALA A 101 5.74 22.79 19.63
CA ALA A 101 5.93 24.01 18.84
C ALA A 101 4.75 24.29 17.91
N ALA A 102 4.13 23.26 17.31
CA ALA A 102 2.92 23.42 16.49
C ALA A 102 1.72 23.93 17.32
N ILE A 103 1.53 23.41 18.54
CA ILE A 103 0.46 23.88 19.45
C ILE A 103 0.69 25.35 19.83
N GLU A 104 1.93 25.71 20.16
CA GLU A 104 2.30 27.09 20.50
C GLU A 104 2.08 28.03 19.30
N ALA A 105 2.50 27.63 18.10
CA ALA A 105 2.31 28.42 16.89
C ALA A 105 0.84 28.63 16.52
N VAL A 106 0.01 27.59 16.61
CA VAL A 106 -1.45 27.72 16.39
C VAL A 106 -2.08 28.63 17.44
N THR A 107 -1.68 28.50 18.69
CA THR A 107 -2.16 29.38 19.77
C THR A 107 -1.75 30.84 19.52
N GLY A 108 -0.53 31.08 19.05
CA GLY A 108 -0.05 32.39 18.62
C GLY A 108 -0.88 32.95 17.48
N ALA A 109 -1.10 32.16 16.42
CA ALA A 109 -1.89 32.56 15.26
C ALA A 109 -3.35 32.91 15.62
N VAL A 110 -3.94 32.28 16.64
CA VAL A 110 -5.27 32.67 17.14
C VAL A 110 -5.22 34.02 17.88
N LYS A 111 -4.22 34.23 18.74
CA LYS A 111 -4.04 35.51 19.46
C LYS A 111 -3.75 36.68 18.53
N GLU A 112 -3.08 36.41 17.41
CA GLU A 112 -2.77 37.38 16.36
C GLU A 112 -3.92 37.56 15.35
N GLU A 113 -5.08 36.92 15.58
CA GLU A 113 -6.26 36.95 14.71
C GLU A 113 -6.04 36.41 13.28
N ARG A 114 -4.89 35.76 13.03
CA ARG A 114 -4.62 35.02 11.80
C ARG A 114 -5.55 33.81 11.65
N ILE A 115 -5.93 33.19 12.76
CA ILE A 115 -6.99 32.17 12.83
C ILE A 115 -8.07 32.64 13.81
N THR A 116 -9.33 32.65 13.37
CA THR A 116 -10.44 33.04 14.28
C THR A 116 -10.75 31.92 15.28
N GLU A 117 -11.16 32.30 16.50
CA GLU A 117 -11.59 31.32 17.50
C GLU A 117 -12.80 30.50 17.00
N GLU A 118 -13.72 31.13 16.26
CA GLU A 118 -14.84 30.45 15.61
C GLU A 118 -14.38 29.34 14.67
N ARG A 119 -13.30 29.56 13.90
CA ARG A 119 -12.73 28.53 13.02
C ARG A 119 -12.24 27.32 13.81
N ILE A 120 -11.61 27.54 14.97
CA ILE A 120 -11.18 26.47 15.89
C ILE A 120 -12.39 25.75 16.48
N ASN A 121 -13.40 26.48 16.96
CA ASN A 121 -14.63 25.92 17.53
C ASN A 121 -15.36 25.00 16.54
N GLN A 122 -15.40 25.37 15.27
CA GLN A 122 -15.96 24.53 14.20
C GLN A 122 -15.21 23.19 14.07
N SER A 123 -13.87 23.21 14.09
CA SER A 123 -13.06 21.98 14.06
C SER A 123 -13.33 21.11 15.28
N VAL A 124 -13.25 21.70 16.47
CA VAL A 124 -13.47 21.01 17.74
C VAL A 124 -14.87 20.38 17.79
N LEU A 125 -15.90 21.08 17.32
CA LEU A 125 -17.26 20.54 17.27
C LEU A 125 -17.36 19.31 16.35
N ARG A 126 -16.69 19.30 15.18
CA ARG A 126 -16.65 18.12 14.30
C ARG A 126 -15.95 16.94 14.98
N ILE A 127 -14.83 17.20 15.66
CA ILE A 127 -14.07 16.18 16.39
C ILE A 127 -14.91 15.60 17.53
N LEU A 128 -15.59 16.45 18.32
CA LEU A 128 -16.46 16.01 19.40
C LEU A 128 -17.66 15.21 18.89
N ARG A 129 -18.28 15.62 17.78
CA ARG A 129 -19.35 14.85 17.13
C ARG A 129 -18.87 13.48 16.65
N LEU A 130 -17.66 13.40 16.09
CA LEU A 130 -17.08 12.13 15.68
C LEU A 130 -16.80 11.22 16.89
N LYS A 131 -16.20 11.77 17.95
CA LYS A 131 -15.96 11.04 19.20
C LYS A 131 -17.27 10.52 19.80
N GLU A 132 -18.29 11.38 19.90
CA GLU A 132 -19.61 10.97 20.39
C GLU A 132 -20.21 9.85 19.54
N LYS A 133 -20.18 9.99 18.20
CA LYS A 133 -20.70 8.99 17.25
C LYS A 133 -20.01 7.62 17.39
N ARG A 134 -18.70 7.59 17.61
CA ARG A 134 -17.89 6.35 17.51
C ARG A 134 -17.58 5.68 18.84
N ILE A 135 -17.35 6.48 19.89
CA ILE A 135 -16.93 5.98 21.19
C ILE A 135 -17.79 6.51 22.34
N GLY A 136 -18.62 7.54 22.13
CA GLY A 136 -19.32 8.22 23.21
C GLY A 136 -18.38 9.05 24.09
N LEU A 137 -18.81 10.23 24.53
CA LEU A 137 -17.99 11.14 25.34
C LEU A 137 -18.05 10.83 26.84
N GLN A 138 -19.16 10.29 27.34
CA GLN A 138 -19.34 10.04 28.77
C GLN A 138 -18.73 8.71 29.24
N ASN A 139 -18.91 7.65 28.45
CA ASN A 139 -18.49 6.29 28.81
C ASN A 139 -17.77 5.63 27.60
N PRO A 140 -16.56 6.10 27.25
CA PRO A 140 -15.82 5.52 26.14
C PRO A 140 -15.56 4.03 26.40
N PRO A 141 -15.77 3.15 25.40
CA PRO A 141 -15.53 1.73 25.57
C PRO A 141 -14.05 1.49 25.90
N VAL A 142 -13.81 0.64 26.90
CA VAL A 142 -12.47 0.13 27.17
C VAL A 142 -12.19 -0.99 26.17
N SER A 143 -11.13 -0.83 25.39
CA SER A 143 -10.69 -1.87 24.45
C SER A 143 -10.30 -3.13 25.23
N ASP A 144 -10.86 -4.27 24.83
CA ASP A 144 -10.50 -5.57 25.37
C ASP A 144 -9.89 -6.44 24.26
N TYR A 145 -8.57 -6.41 24.16
CA TYR A 145 -7.82 -7.16 23.16
C TYR A 145 -8.06 -8.68 23.23
N ARG A 146 -8.58 -9.21 24.35
CA ARG A 146 -8.93 -10.64 24.48
C ARG A 146 -10.15 -11.02 23.65
N LYS A 147 -10.96 -10.04 23.20
CA LYS A 147 -12.09 -10.26 22.29
C LYS A 147 -11.66 -10.43 20.83
N ILE A 148 -10.40 -10.15 20.51
CA ILE A 148 -9.83 -10.38 19.18
C ILE A 148 -9.84 -11.89 18.93
N ASN A 149 -10.65 -12.32 17.97
CA ASN A 149 -10.70 -13.72 17.58
C ASN A 149 -9.73 -13.94 16.44
N LYS A 150 -8.44 -14.06 16.82
CA LYS A 150 -7.34 -14.22 15.87
C LYS A 150 -7.60 -15.30 14.83
N LYS A 151 -8.17 -16.44 15.22
CA LYS A 151 -8.46 -17.54 14.29
C LYS A 151 -9.50 -17.15 13.24
N ALA A 152 -10.61 -16.53 13.66
CA ALA A 152 -11.66 -16.10 12.73
C ALA A 152 -11.15 -14.99 11.79
N GLU A 153 -10.32 -14.08 12.29
CA GLU A 153 -9.70 -13.01 11.49
C GLU A 153 -8.71 -13.57 10.46
N GLU A 154 -7.88 -14.55 10.86
CA GLU A 154 -6.96 -15.27 9.96
C GLU A 154 -7.71 -16.06 8.88
N GLU A 155 -8.85 -16.68 9.21
CA GLU A 155 -9.72 -17.36 8.24
C GLU A 155 -10.27 -16.38 7.20
N ILE A 156 -10.75 -15.21 7.64
CA ILE A 156 -11.24 -14.16 6.72
C ILE A 156 -10.10 -13.64 5.84
N ALA A 157 -8.93 -13.35 6.41
CA ALA A 157 -7.77 -12.88 5.65
C ALA A 157 -7.34 -13.90 4.58
N TYR A 158 -7.33 -15.18 4.93
CA TYR A 158 -7.05 -16.26 3.99
C TYR A 158 -8.07 -16.34 2.85
N GLU A 159 -9.37 -16.21 3.13
CA GLU A 159 -10.41 -16.19 2.09
C GLU A 159 -10.30 -14.95 1.17
N ILE A 160 -9.94 -13.79 1.72
CA ILE A 160 -9.64 -12.59 0.92
C ILE A 160 -8.45 -12.84 0.00
N SER A 161 -7.34 -13.40 0.51
CA SER A 161 -6.18 -13.78 -0.30
C SER A 161 -6.56 -14.76 -1.41
N LYS A 162 -7.39 -15.76 -1.10
CA LYS A 162 -7.86 -16.77 -2.07
C LYS A 162 -8.72 -16.17 -3.18
N ALA A 163 -9.53 -15.17 -2.86
CA ALA A 163 -10.30 -14.42 -3.86
C ALA A 163 -9.45 -13.41 -4.63
N GLY A 164 -8.37 -12.89 -4.03
CA GLY A 164 -7.51 -11.86 -4.61
C GLY A 164 -6.46 -12.40 -5.58
N VAL A 165 -5.68 -13.41 -5.19
CA VAL A 165 -4.54 -13.91 -5.99
C VAL A 165 -4.98 -14.27 -7.41
N THR A 166 -4.28 -13.73 -8.40
CA THR A 166 -4.70 -13.71 -9.80
C THR A 166 -3.64 -14.36 -10.69
N LEU A 167 -4.02 -15.40 -11.43
CA LEU A 167 -3.22 -15.96 -12.52
C LEU A 167 -3.45 -15.13 -13.78
N VAL A 168 -2.44 -14.37 -14.18
CA VAL A 168 -2.57 -13.41 -15.31
C VAL A 168 -2.27 -14.09 -16.63
N LYS A 169 -1.28 -14.99 -16.64
CA LYS A 169 -0.75 -15.63 -17.83
C LYS A 169 -0.29 -17.05 -17.47
N ASP A 170 -0.58 -18.04 -18.32
CA ASP A 170 -0.06 -19.41 -18.23
C ASP A 170 -0.15 -20.11 -19.59
N GLU A 171 0.73 -19.75 -20.53
CA GLU A 171 0.71 -20.25 -21.91
C GLU A 171 1.13 -21.73 -22.01
N ASP A 172 2.05 -22.16 -21.13
CA ASP A 172 2.63 -23.50 -21.14
C ASP A 172 1.95 -24.48 -20.16
N ASN A 173 0.83 -24.07 -19.53
CA ASN A 173 0.15 -24.83 -18.48
C ASN A 173 1.11 -25.27 -17.36
N LEU A 174 1.98 -24.35 -16.91
CA LEU A 174 2.95 -24.59 -15.84
C LEU A 174 2.27 -24.67 -14.47
N ILE A 175 1.07 -24.08 -14.35
CA ILE A 175 0.27 -24.08 -13.12
C ILE A 175 -1.02 -24.89 -13.35
N PRO A 176 -1.23 -26.01 -12.62
CA PRO A 176 -0.43 -26.48 -11.50
C PRO A 176 0.81 -27.29 -11.90
N ILE A 177 1.84 -27.26 -11.06
CA ILE A 177 3.04 -28.06 -11.21
C ILE A 177 2.68 -29.54 -11.15
N ASN A 178 3.06 -30.30 -12.18
CA ASN A 178 2.93 -31.75 -12.19
C ASN A 178 3.82 -32.39 -11.10
N ARG A 179 3.17 -32.96 -10.07
CA ARG A 179 3.81 -33.60 -8.92
C ARG A 179 4.28 -35.04 -9.19
N SER A 180 3.87 -35.65 -10.30
CA SER A 180 4.12 -37.08 -10.59
C SER A 180 5.58 -37.44 -10.85
N ASN A 181 6.44 -36.46 -11.14
CA ASN A 181 7.82 -36.68 -11.58
C ASN A 181 8.88 -36.16 -10.60
N ASP A 182 8.53 -35.90 -9.34
CA ASP A 182 9.52 -35.51 -8.31
C ASP A 182 10.33 -34.25 -8.69
N LYS A 183 9.70 -33.33 -9.45
CA LYS A 183 10.35 -32.14 -10.03
C LYS A 183 11.10 -31.32 -8.99
N LYS A 184 12.33 -30.94 -9.33
CA LYS A 184 13.18 -30.06 -8.55
C LYS A 184 12.93 -28.61 -8.95
N VAL A 185 12.36 -27.84 -8.03
CA VAL A 185 12.00 -26.44 -8.24
C VAL A 185 13.05 -25.54 -7.60
N LEU A 186 13.53 -24.55 -8.34
CA LEU A 186 14.35 -23.46 -7.79
C LEU A 186 13.47 -22.23 -7.56
N VAL A 187 13.38 -21.75 -6.32
CA VAL A 187 12.78 -20.46 -6.00
C VAL A 187 13.89 -19.41 -5.89
N ILE A 188 13.78 -18.35 -6.68
CA ILE A 188 14.64 -17.19 -6.64
C ILE A 188 13.84 -15.99 -6.14
N ASP A 189 14.35 -15.30 -5.14
CA ASP A 189 13.80 -14.03 -4.67
C ASP A 189 14.87 -12.94 -4.57
N PHE A 190 14.40 -11.74 -4.29
CA PHE A 190 15.23 -10.57 -4.03
C PHE A 190 14.95 -10.08 -2.62
N PRO A 191 15.94 -9.50 -1.92
CA PRO A 191 15.72 -8.89 -0.61
C PRO A 191 14.58 -7.89 -0.70
N LEU A 192 13.52 -8.14 0.07
CA LEU A 192 12.45 -7.18 0.19
C LEU A 192 12.99 -5.98 0.96
N LYS A 193 13.26 -4.90 0.22
CA LYS A 193 13.70 -3.64 0.80
C LYS A 193 12.49 -2.78 1.07
N ARG A 194 12.42 -2.25 2.29
CA ARG A 194 11.52 -1.16 2.63
C ARG A 194 11.76 0.00 1.66
N LEU A 195 10.77 0.34 0.85
CA LEU A 195 10.82 1.49 -0.07
C LEU A 195 10.44 2.77 0.66
N PHE A 196 9.59 2.68 1.69
CA PHE A 196 9.10 3.83 2.45
C PHE A 196 9.07 3.59 3.95
N MET A 197 9.32 4.64 4.74
CA MET A 197 9.26 4.60 6.21
C MET A 197 7.87 4.28 6.82
N ALA A 198 6.85 4.11 5.98
CA ALA A 198 5.49 3.74 6.39
C ALA A 198 5.16 2.26 6.11
N GLU A 199 6.02 1.53 5.39
CA GLU A 199 5.83 0.10 5.14
C GLU A 199 6.19 -0.73 6.38
N ASP A 200 5.48 -1.83 6.59
CA ASP A 200 5.76 -2.78 7.68
C ASP A 200 7.11 -3.51 7.47
N ASP A 201 7.71 -3.97 8.58
CA ASP A 201 8.90 -4.80 8.53
C ASP A 201 8.55 -6.20 7.98
N ILE A 202 9.43 -6.73 7.14
CA ILE A 202 9.23 -8.03 6.50
C ILE A 202 10.02 -9.06 7.31
N GLU A 203 9.30 -9.82 8.13
CA GLU A 203 9.90 -10.71 9.14
C GLU A 203 10.44 -12.04 8.56
N ASP A 204 9.95 -12.52 7.40
CA ASP A 204 10.39 -13.80 6.82
C ASP A 204 10.35 -13.82 5.28
N ASN A 205 11.54 -13.76 4.66
CA ASN A 205 11.70 -13.79 3.20
C ASN A 205 11.43 -15.18 2.59
N ASN A 206 11.33 -16.25 3.39
CA ASN A 206 11.32 -17.64 2.89
C ASN A 206 9.95 -18.32 2.99
N LEU A 207 8.89 -17.57 3.30
CA LEU A 207 7.55 -18.15 3.56
C LEU A 207 7.02 -18.96 2.38
N LEU A 208 7.17 -18.48 1.14
CA LEU A 208 6.75 -19.24 -0.05
C LEU A 208 7.44 -20.60 -0.13
N VAL A 209 8.75 -20.65 0.10
CA VAL A 209 9.55 -21.89 0.12
C VAL A 209 9.01 -22.84 1.18
N SER A 210 8.70 -22.33 2.37
CA SER A 210 8.13 -23.12 3.46
C SER A 210 6.79 -23.73 3.09
N PHE A 211 5.92 -22.98 2.39
CA PHE A 211 4.60 -23.45 1.97
C PHE A 211 4.68 -24.45 0.82
N LEU A 212 5.51 -24.20 -0.19
CA LEU A 212 5.74 -25.15 -1.28
C LEU A 212 6.30 -26.49 -0.77
N ARG A 213 7.22 -26.46 0.20
CA ARG A 213 7.72 -27.68 0.86
C ARG A 213 6.62 -28.42 1.64
N LYS A 214 5.74 -27.70 2.35
CA LYS A 214 4.57 -28.29 3.03
C LYS A 214 3.58 -28.92 2.05
N GLU A 215 3.47 -28.39 0.84
CA GLU A 215 2.70 -28.96 -0.27
C GLU A 215 3.45 -30.11 -0.99
N GLY A 216 4.63 -30.52 -0.51
CA GLY A 216 5.36 -31.69 -1.00
C GLY A 216 6.31 -31.41 -2.18
N ILE A 217 6.63 -30.15 -2.48
CA ILE A 217 7.53 -29.79 -3.57
C ILE A 217 8.99 -29.80 -3.08
N LYS A 218 9.89 -30.39 -3.89
CA LYS A 218 11.34 -30.33 -3.67
C LYS A 218 11.86 -28.95 -4.10
N VAL A 219 12.08 -28.07 -3.12
CA VAL A 219 12.47 -26.67 -3.38
C VAL A 219 13.91 -26.39 -2.96
N GLU A 220 14.74 -26.00 -3.92
CA GLU A 220 15.95 -25.21 -3.70
C GLU A 220 15.62 -23.72 -3.67
N HIS A 221 16.35 -22.95 -2.89
CA HIS A 221 16.08 -21.53 -2.70
C HIS A 221 17.37 -20.72 -2.80
N ARG A 222 17.29 -19.56 -3.47
CA ARG A 222 18.38 -18.58 -3.56
C ARG A 222 17.84 -17.16 -3.51
N THR A 223 18.39 -16.35 -2.62
CA THR A 223 18.17 -14.90 -2.61
C THR A 223 19.28 -14.20 -3.37
N LEU A 224 18.92 -13.36 -4.34
CA LEU A 224 19.86 -12.59 -5.14
C LEU A 224 19.96 -11.15 -4.64
N PHE A 225 21.15 -10.77 -4.18
CA PHE A 225 21.44 -9.42 -3.75
C PHE A 225 21.87 -8.54 -4.93
N ASP A 226 21.54 -7.24 -4.88
CA ASP A 226 21.93 -6.27 -5.91
C ASP A 226 23.44 -6.34 -6.18
N GLY A 227 23.83 -6.43 -7.45
CA GLY A 227 25.21 -6.20 -7.89
C GLY A 227 25.86 -7.31 -8.71
N ASN A 228 25.34 -8.55 -8.68
CA ASN A 228 25.93 -9.63 -9.47
C ASN A 228 24.95 -10.16 -10.53
N SER A 229 25.22 -9.88 -11.81
CA SER A 229 24.32 -10.26 -12.89
C SER A 229 24.49 -11.71 -13.38
N GLU A 230 25.50 -12.41 -12.86
CA GLU A 230 25.72 -13.82 -13.17
C GLU A 230 24.86 -14.70 -12.25
N ILE A 231 24.00 -15.51 -12.88
CA ILE A 231 23.22 -16.54 -12.20
C ILE A 231 23.65 -17.86 -12.81
N SER A 232 24.28 -18.71 -12.01
CA SER A 232 24.48 -20.12 -12.34
C SER A 232 23.29 -20.92 -11.83
N LEU A 233 22.58 -21.62 -12.72
CA LEU A 233 21.52 -22.53 -12.30
C LEU A 233 22.16 -23.83 -11.78
N PRO A 234 21.71 -24.37 -10.64
CA PRO A 234 22.09 -25.71 -10.22
C PRO A 234 21.75 -26.74 -11.31
N GLU A 235 22.52 -27.82 -11.39
CA GLU A 235 22.18 -28.94 -12.27
C GLU A 235 20.88 -29.64 -11.82
N GLY A 236 20.11 -30.11 -12.80
CA GLY A 236 18.89 -30.89 -12.59
C GLY A 236 17.69 -30.09 -12.08
N ILE A 237 17.62 -28.78 -12.31
CA ILE A 237 16.42 -27.96 -12.05
C ILE A 237 15.41 -28.15 -13.19
N ASP A 238 14.17 -28.50 -12.83
CA ASP A 238 13.07 -28.74 -13.78
C ASP A 238 12.16 -27.52 -13.99
N LEU A 239 12.18 -26.58 -13.03
CA LEU A 239 11.32 -25.39 -13.01
C LEU A 239 11.96 -24.31 -12.14
N VAL A 240 11.88 -23.06 -12.60
CA VAL A 240 12.26 -21.89 -11.81
C VAL A 240 11.01 -21.08 -11.46
N ILE A 241 10.89 -20.68 -10.19
CA ILE A 241 9.93 -19.69 -9.72
C ILE A 241 10.71 -18.45 -9.30
N VAL A 242 10.37 -17.28 -9.85
CA VAL A 242 11.01 -16.01 -9.49
C VAL A 242 10.01 -15.09 -8.82
N CYS A 243 10.30 -14.67 -7.59
CA CYS A 243 9.54 -13.69 -6.84
C CYS A 243 10.09 -12.29 -7.09
N THR A 244 9.34 -11.46 -7.81
CA THR A 244 9.69 -10.08 -8.14
C THR A 244 8.97 -9.08 -7.25
N PHE A 245 9.62 -7.97 -6.94
CA PHE A 245 9.06 -6.90 -6.13
C PHE A 245 9.28 -5.57 -6.84
N GLY A 246 8.26 -5.12 -7.58
CA GLY A 246 8.31 -3.88 -8.34
C GLY A 246 9.39 -3.86 -9.42
N ALA A 247 9.55 -4.96 -10.16
CA ALA A 247 10.55 -5.08 -11.23
C ALA A 247 10.43 -3.99 -12.30
N VAL A 248 9.24 -3.44 -12.53
CA VAL A 248 9.03 -2.25 -13.40
C VAL A 248 9.89 -1.05 -13.00
N HIS A 249 10.29 -0.95 -11.73
CA HIS A 249 11.19 0.08 -11.20
C HIS A 249 12.60 -0.44 -10.88
N ASN A 250 12.89 -1.72 -11.15
CA ASN A 250 14.15 -2.36 -10.81
C ASN A 250 14.76 -3.10 -12.02
N THR A 251 15.66 -2.41 -12.74
CA THR A 251 16.34 -2.94 -13.92
C THR A 251 17.18 -4.20 -13.65
N TYR A 252 17.65 -4.41 -12.42
CA TYR A 252 18.39 -5.61 -12.05
C TYR A 252 17.48 -6.85 -12.04
N GLN A 253 16.31 -6.77 -11.42
CA GLN A 253 15.32 -7.85 -11.44
C GLN A 253 14.91 -8.19 -12.88
N VAL A 254 14.66 -7.17 -13.72
CA VAL A 254 14.33 -7.38 -15.14
C VAL A 254 15.43 -8.15 -15.88
N LYS A 255 16.71 -7.77 -15.69
CA LYS A 255 17.85 -8.46 -16.31
C LYS A 255 17.93 -9.93 -15.86
N ILE A 256 17.69 -10.19 -14.58
CA ILE A 256 17.69 -11.54 -14.03
C ILE A 256 16.57 -12.39 -14.64
N VAL A 257 15.33 -11.90 -14.65
CA VAL A 257 14.18 -12.64 -15.21
C VAL A 257 14.41 -12.99 -16.68
N LYS A 258 14.90 -12.04 -17.49
CA LYS A 258 15.22 -12.28 -18.91
C LYS A 258 16.35 -13.29 -19.12
N LYS A 259 17.39 -13.25 -18.27
CA LYS A 259 18.47 -14.25 -18.30
C LYS A 259 17.94 -15.64 -17.96
N LEU A 260 17.10 -15.76 -16.93
CA LEU A 260 16.50 -17.03 -16.53
C LEU A 260 15.63 -17.62 -17.65
N LEU A 261 14.80 -16.79 -18.28
CA LEU A 261 14.00 -17.20 -19.43
C LEU A 261 14.86 -17.73 -20.59
N ALA A 262 15.99 -17.08 -20.88
CA ALA A 262 16.90 -17.49 -21.96
C ALA A 262 17.62 -18.83 -21.72
N ASN A 263 17.61 -19.37 -20.48
CA ASN A 263 18.22 -20.68 -20.19
C ASN A 263 17.34 -21.87 -20.64
N GLY A 264 16.09 -21.63 -21.06
CA GLY A 264 15.19 -22.66 -21.58
C GLY A 264 14.54 -23.57 -20.53
N ILE A 265 14.79 -23.34 -19.24
CA ILE A 265 14.07 -24.00 -18.15
C ILE A 265 12.72 -23.29 -17.97
N PRO A 266 11.59 -24.03 -17.80
CA PRO A 266 10.29 -23.44 -17.51
C PRO A 266 10.35 -22.43 -16.36
N LEU A 267 9.64 -21.32 -16.52
CA LEU A 267 9.72 -20.16 -15.63
C LEU A 267 8.34 -19.65 -15.23
N ILE A 268 8.08 -19.59 -13.92
CA ILE A 268 6.93 -18.91 -13.34
C ILE A 268 7.42 -17.64 -12.65
N VAL A 269 6.79 -16.50 -12.91
CA VAL A 269 7.03 -15.27 -12.15
C VAL A 269 5.87 -15.02 -11.20
N ILE A 270 6.21 -14.77 -9.93
CA ILE A 270 5.28 -14.27 -8.91
C ILE A 270 5.63 -12.81 -8.64
N SER A 271 4.64 -11.92 -8.61
CA SER A 271 4.87 -10.50 -8.32
C SER A 271 3.83 -9.91 -7.39
N SER A 272 4.24 -8.94 -6.57
CA SER A 272 3.33 -8.02 -5.88
C SER A 272 2.80 -6.92 -6.80
N ASN A 273 3.46 -6.65 -7.94
CA ASN A 273 3.07 -5.61 -8.87
C ASN A 273 2.64 -6.22 -10.22
N PRO A 274 1.35 -6.18 -10.59
CA PRO A 274 0.90 -6.76 -11.85
C PRO A 274 1.52 -6.08 -13.09
N TYR A 275 2.03 -4.85 -12.96
CA TYR A 275 2.71 -4.14 -14.05
C TYR A 275 4.08 -4.73 -14.40
N ASP A 276 4.66 -5.57 -13.54
CA ASP A 276 5.95 -6.22 -13.82
C ASP A 276 5.90 -7.10 -15.08
N LEU A 277 4.73 -7.66 -15.43
CA LEU A 277 4.57 -8.41 -16.66
C LEU A 277 4.89 -7.57 -17.92
N GLN A 278 4.70 -6.24 -17.89
CA GLN A 278 4.95 -5.38 -19.06
C GLN A 278 6.44 -5.23 -19.40
N VAL A 279 7.35 -5.50 -18.46
CA VAL A 279 8.80 -5.39 -18.70
C VAL A 279 9.44 -6.71 -19.15
N PHE A 280 8.69 -7.80 -19.11
CA PHE A 280 9.04 -9.12 -19.65
C PHE A 280 7.79 -9.88 -20.16
N PRO A 281 7.01 -9.34 -21.12
CA PRO A 281 5.74 -9.93 -21.59
C PRO A 281 5.91 -11.35 -22.17
N GLU A 282 7.12 -11.72 -22.55
CA GLU A 282 7.51 -13.01 -23.10
C GLU A 282 7.49 -14.18 -22.10
N ILE A 283 7.35 -13.94 -20.79
CA ILE A 283 7.31 -15.04 -19.81
C ILE A 283 6.08 -15.93 -20.00
N PRO A 284 6.18 -17.25 -19.83
CA PRO A 284 5.07 -18.16 -20.11
C PRO A 284 4.01 -18.15 -18.99
N ALA A 285 4.42 -17.98 -17.73
CA ALA A 285 3.51 -17.98 -16.59
C ALA A 285 3.75 -16.81 -15.62
N PHE A 286 2.69 -16.09 -15.26
CA PHE A 286 2.72 -14.96 -14.33
C PHE A 286 1.54 -14.99 -13.36
N LEU A 287 1.86 -14.96 -12.07
CA LEU A 287 0.91 -14.92 -10.95
C LEU A 287 1.13 -13.61 -10.17
N THR A 288 0.08 -12.80 -9.99
CA THR A 288 0.15 -11.62 -9.13
C THR A 288 -0.54 -11.88 -7.80
N ILE A 289 0.15 -11.50 -6.72
CA ILE A 289 -0.29 -11.70 -5.33
C ILE A 289 -0.52 -10.38 -4.58
N TYR A 290 -0.27 -9.23 -5.23
CA TYR A 290 -0.49 -7.84 -4.77
C TYR A 290 0.36 -7.39 -3.57
N ASP A 291 0.73 -8.29 -2.67
CA ASP A 291 1.70 -8.10 -1.61
C ASP A 291 2.26 -9.47 -1.15
N TYR A 292 3.36 -9.44 -0.39
CA TYR A 292 4.05 -10.64 0.10
C TYR A 292 3.57 -11.10 1.50
N SER A 293 2.34 -10.76 1.89
CA SER A 293 1.78 -11.22 3.16
C SER A 293 1.72 -12.76 3.24
N PRO A 294 1.79 -13.35 4.45
CA PRO A 294 1.81 -14.80 4.61
C PRO A 294 0.64 -15.53 3.94
N PHE A 295 -0.57 -14.97 3.98
CA PHE A 295 -1.74 -15.60 3.36
C PHE A 295 -1.72 -15.55 1.83
N ASN A 296 -1.24 -14.45 1.23
CA ASN A 296 -1.05 -14.36 -0.21
C ASN A 296 -0.02 -15.36 -0.72
N LEU A 297 1.12 -15.50 -0.01
CA LEU A 297 2.15 -16.51 -0.34
C LEU A 297 1.65 -17.94 -0.15
N LYS A 298 0.87 -18.20 0.91
CA LYS A 298 0.24 -19.50 1.15
C LYS A 298 -0.70 -19.86 -0.01
N VAL A 299 -1.63 -18.97 -0.35
CA VAL A 299 -2.59 -19.17 -1.45
C VAL A 299 -1.86 -19.37 -2.78
N ALA A 300 -0.80 -18.57 -3.05
CA ALA A 300 0.02 -18.74 -4.24
C ALA A 300 0.61 -20.15 -4.32
N SER A 301 1.18 -20.68 -3.22
CA SER A 301 1.71 -22.04 -3.19
C SER A 301 0.62 -23.10 -3.44
N GLU A 302 -0.59 -22.89 -2.94
CA GLU A 302 -1.71 -23.83 -3.12
C GLU A 302 -2.25 -23.79 -4.57
N ILE A 303 -2.23 -22.62 -5.22
CA ILE A 303 -2.57 -22.47 -6.64
C ILE A 303 -1.50 -23.13 -7.52
N ILE A 304 -0.23 -22.80 -7.29
CA ILE A 304 0.92 -23.36 -8.02
C ILE A 304 0.92 -24.88 -7.96
N THR A 305 0.49 -25.45 -6.83
CA THR A 305 0.50 -26.89 -6.63
C THR A 305 -0.85 -27.57 -6.89
N GLY A 306 -1.85 -26.83 -7.38
CA GLY A 306 -3.13 -27.34 -7.89
C GLY A 306 -4.20 -27.66 -6.84
N LYS A 307 -3.98 -27.27 -5.58
CA LYS A 307 -4.98 -27.42 -4.52
C LYS A 307 -6.19 -26.51 -4.75
N TYR A 308 -5.97 -25.34 -5.35
CA TYR A 308 -7.01 -24.42 -5.78
C TYR A 308 -6.74 -23.87 -7.17
N LYS A 309 -7.78 -23.39 -7.84
CA LYS A 309 -7.67 -22.55 -9.03
C LYS A 309 -7.65 -21.08 -8.59
N ALA A 310 -6.87 -20.25 -9.30
CA ALA A 310 -6.89 -18.81 -9.09
C ALA A 310 -8.27 -18.25 -9.50
N ASN A 311 -8.89 -17.47 -8.63
CA ASN A 311 -10.19 -16.84 -8.88
C ASN A 311 -10.10 -15.31 -9.01
N GLY A 312 -8.94 -14.73 -8.69
CA GLY A 312 -8.73 -13.29 -8.80
C GLY A 312 -8.87 -12.80 -10.24
N THR A 313 -9.34 -11.57 -10.38
CA THR A 313 -9.39 -10.84 -11.65
C THR A 313 -8.52 -9.61 -11.53
N LEU A 314 -7.72 -9.32 -12.55
CA LEU A 314 -6.86 -8.14 -12.54
C LEU A 314 -7.68 -6.86 -12.34
N PRO A 315 -7.42 -6.07 -11.29
CA PRO A 315 -8.11 -4.80 -11.06
C PRO A 315 -7.53 -3.65 -11.89
N VAL A 316 -6.56 -3.94 -12.76
CA VAL A 316 -5.84 -2.97 -13.59
C VAL A 316 -5.70 -3.47 -15.03
N THR A 317 -5.49 -2.55 -15.96
CA THR A 317 -5.22 -2.89 -17.35
C THR A 317 -3.71 -2.98 -17.59
N LEU A 318 -3.27 -4.08 -18.21
CA LEU A 318 -1.89 -4.27 -18.65
C LEU A 318 -1.76 -3.94 -20.15
N LYS A 319 -0.67 -3.28 -20.52
CA LYS A 319 -0.30 -3.02 -21.92
C LYS A 319 0.82 -3.98 -22.30
N ILE A 320 0.43 -5.19 -22.68
CA ILE A 320 1.32 -6.31 -23.04
C ILE A 320 1.23 -6.59 -24.55
#